data_AF-B9TCM8-F1
#
_entry.id   AF-B9TCM8-F1
#
_cell.length_a   1.000
_cell.length_b   1.000
_cell.length_c   1.000
_cell.angle_alpha   90.00
_cell.angle_beta   90.00
_cell.angle_gamma   90.00
#
_symmetry.space_group_name_H-M   'P 1'
#
loop_
_entity.id
_entity.type
_entity.pdbx_description
1 polymer ?
#
loop_
_entity_poly.entity_id
_entity_poly.type
_entity_poly.pdbx_seq_one_letter_code
_entity_poly.pdbx_strand_id
1 'polypeptide(L)'
;VEVFPKVPIPLHGWYRVGGFDAEAPTDGLRDYAAEQWNPYRHPDRLSAYAQTTGGERTVYFEESDQLDVDASRACEFVTCTFDHAWYATVQGHAAIESARFWLNETMLTLPKGASQRYQDMARRGQYFAHLAERLNLTPAELDRHLVENAISDKEMRGIEGQQMHLFPLAA
;
A
#
# COMPACT_ATOMS: atom_id res chain seq x y z
N VAL A 1 -26.02 -9.97 -19.25
CA VAL A 1 -25.23 -9.29 -18.20
C VAL A 1 -25.89 -7.95 -17.97
N GLU A 2 -26.45 -7.72 -16.78
CA GLU A 2 -26.97 -6.39 -16.43
C GLU A 2 -25.82 -5.38 -16.41
N VAL A 3 -26.00 -4.26 -17.11
CA VAL A 3 -25.00 -3.20 -17.19
C VAL A 3 -25.22 -2.26 -16.02
N PHE A 4 -24.45 -2.43 -14.95
CA PHE A 4 -24.47 -1.49 -13.83
C PHE A 4 -23.82 -0.18 -14.28
N PRO A 5 -24.52 0.97 -14.21
CA PRO A 5 -23.93 2.26 -14.54
C PRO A 5 -22.78 2.53 -13.56
N LYS A 6 -21.62 2.95 -14.09
CA LYS A 6 -20.47 3.33 -13.26
C LYS A 6 -20.87 4.52 -12.38
N VAL A 7 -20.86 4.33 -11.07
CA VAL A 7 -21.01 5.44 -10.13
C VAL A 7 -19.78 6.34 -10.27
N PRO A 8 -19.94 7.63 -10.60
CA PRO A 8 -18.79 8.52 -10.69
C PRO A 8 -18.16 8.65 -9.31
N ILE A 9 -16.85 8.37 -9.21
CA ILE A 9 -16.09 8.61 -7.98
C ILE A 9 -15.84 10.12 -7.90
N PRO A 10 -16.35 10.82 -6.86
CA PRO A 10 -16.09 12.24 -6.70
C PRO A 10 -14.59 12.46 -6.52
N LEU A 11 -14.01 13.32 -7.35
CA LEU A 11 -12.62 13.76 -7.20
C LEU A 11 -12.56 14.79 -6.08
N HIS A 12 -11.88 14.46 -4.99
CA HIS A 12 -11.71 15.35 -3.84
C HIS A 12 -10.63 16.43 -4.05
N GLY A 13 -10.08 16.55 -5.26
CA GLY A 13 -8.99 17.49 -5.57
C GLY A 13 -7.61 16.97 -5.17
N TRP A 14 -6.64 17.87 -5.05
CA TRP A 14 -5.27 17.55 -4.68
C TRP A 14 -5.02 17.88 -3.22
N TYR A 15 -4.43 16.95 -2.46
CA TYR A 15 -4.03 17.23 -1.08
C TYR A 15 -2.53 17.50 -1.01
N ARG A 16 -2.14 18.67 -0.49
CA ARG A 16 -0.73 19.03 -0.38
C ARG A 16 -0.10 18.30 0.80
N VAL A 17 0.84 17.40 0.50
CA VAL A 17 1.70 16.76 1.50
C VAL A 17 2.82 17.74 1.87
N GLY A 18 3.06 17.97 3.16
CA GLY A 18 4.14 18.85 3.63
C GLY A 18 5.53 18.31 3.27
N GLY A 19 6.56 19.16 3.29
CA GLY A 19 7.92 18.77 2.87
C GLY A 19 8.52 17.60 3.67
N PHE A 20 8.36 17.61 4.99
CA PHE A 20 8.80 16.52 5.88
C PHE A 20 7.77 15.40 6.03
N ASP A 21 6.51 15.68 5.67
CA ASP A 21 5.41 14.73 5.69
C ASP A 21 5.48 13.77 4.47
N ALA A 22 6.14 14.18 3.38
CA ALA A 22 6.41 13.35 2.21
C ALA A 22 7.43 12.23 2.49
N GLU A 23 8.36 12.48 3.42
CA GLU A 23 9.33 11.49 3.92
C GLU A 23 8.93 10.91 5.28
N ALA A 24 7.69 11.17 5.73
CA ALA A 24 7.16 10.49 6.91
C ALA A 24 7.37 8.97 6.75
N PRO A 25 7.86 8.27 7.79
CA PRO A 25 8.33 6.89 7.66
C PRO A 25 7.15 5.98 7.26
N THR A 26 7.03 5.76 5.96
CA THR A 26 6.02 4.90 5.35
C THR A 26 6.75 3.77 4.66
N ASP A 27 6.72 2.61 5.32
CA ASP A 27 7.36 1.39 4.85
C ASP A 27 6.69 0.82 3.60
N GLY A 28 5.46 1.27 3.28
CA GLY A 28 4.65 0.75 2.20
C GLY A 28 4.41 -0.76 2.38
N LEU A 29 4.70 -1.55 1.36
CA LEU A 29 4.55 -3.00 1.36
C LEU A 29 5.67 -3.74 2.09
N ARG A 30 6.64 -3.05 2.70
CA ARG A 30 7.67 -3.73 3.50
C ARG A 30 7.07 -4.36 4.76
N ASP A 31 7.52 -5.56 5.07
CA ASP A 31 7.15 -6.28 6.28
C ASP A 31 8.42 -6.87 6.92
N TYR A 32 8.81 -6.30 8.06
CA TYR A 32 10.00 -6.72 8.80
C TYR A 32 9.86 -8.11 9.40
N ALA A 33 8.65 -8.49 9.82
CA ALA A 33 8.42 -9.81 10.40
C ALA A 33 8.51 -10.88 9.31
N ALA A 34 7.90 -10.64 8.15
CA ALA A 34 8.05 -11.50 6.98
C ALA A 34 9.53 -11.60 6.55
N GLU A 35 10.26 -10.49 6.46
CA GLU A 35 11.70 -10.49 6.15
C GLU A 35 12.51 -11.41 7.08
N GLN A 36 12.20 -11.42 8.38
CA GLN A 36 12.91 -12.24 9.36
C GLN A 36 12.53 -13.72 9.29
N TRP A 37 11.24 -14.01 9.06
CA TRP A 37 10.71 -15.38 9.14
C TRP A 37 10.65 -16.12 7.80
N ASN A 38 10.67 -15.41 6.67
CA ASN A 38 10.62 -16.02 5.33
C ASN A 38 11.71 -17.06 5.08
N PRO A 39 12.98 -16.89 5.51
CA PRO A 39 13.99 -17.94 5.36
C PRO A 39 13.60 -19.28 6.02
N TYR A 40 12.79 -19.24 7.08
CA TYR A 40 12.34 -20.42 7.81
C TYR A 40 11.01 -20.96 7.27
N ARG A 41 10.10 -20.07 6.85
CA ARG A 41 8.76 -20.43 6.34
C ARG A 41 8.79 -20.87 4.87
N HIS A 42 9.75 -20.35 4.10
CA HIS A 42 9.87 -20.57 2.66
C HIS A 42 11.34 -20.81 2.28
N PRO A 43 11.92 -21.94 2.72
CA PRO A 43 13.35 -22.22 2.53
C PRO A 43 13.77 -22.33 1.06
N ASP A 44 12.83 -22.62 0.16
CA ASP A 44 13.09 -22.76 -1.27
C ASP A 44 13.16 -21.42 -2.03
N ARG A 45 12.86 -20.29 -1.36
CA ARG A 45 12.91 -18.97 -2.00
C ARG A 45 14.34 -18.45 -2.09
N LEU A 46 14.63 -17.78 -3.21
CA LEU A 46 15.93 -17.13 -3.44
C LEU A 46 16.21 -15.96 -2.49
N SER A 47 15.16 -15.33 -1.94
CA SER A 47 15.26 -14.17 -1.07
C SER A 47 14.11 -14.14 -0.06
N ALA A 48 14.35 -13.50 1.07
CA ALA A 48 13.33 -13.23 2.09
C ALA A 48 12.41 -12.05 1.74
N TYR A 49 12.80 -11.22 0.78
CA TYR A 49 12.07 -10.02 0.36
C TYR A 49 12.22 -9.78 -1.14
N ALA A 50 11.34 -8.94 -1.69
CA ALA A 50 11.47 -8.41 -3.04
C ALA A 50 11.93 -6.95 -3.03
N GLN A 51 12.43 -6.46 -4.16
CA GLN A 51 12.75 -5.05 -4.35
C GLN A 51 11.96 -4.49 -5.51
N THR A 52 11.43 -3.29 -5.33
CA THR A 52 10.81 -2.52 -6.40
C THR A 52 11.87 -1.98 -7.37
N THR A 53 11.42 -1.42 -8.49
CA THR A 53 12.32 -0.74 -9.44
C THR A 53 12.99 0.50 -8.85
N GLY A 54 12.40 1.15 -7.83
CA GLY A 54 13.02 2.22 -7.05
C GLY A 54 14.03 1.74 -6.00
N GLY A 55 14.22 0.43 -5.84
CA GLY A 55 15.21 -0.18 -4.94
C GLY A 55 14.69 -0.42 -3.52
N GLU A 56 13.43 -0.08 -3.24
CA GLU A 56 12.85 -0.21 -1.91
C GLU A 56 12.50 -1.68 -1.63
N ARG A 57 12.77 -2.10 -0.40
CA ARG A 57 12.40 -3.46 0.03
C ARG A 57 10.91 -3.53 0.29
N THR A 58 10.30 -4.59 -0.19
CA THR A 58 8.91 -4.94 0.09
C THR A 58 8.84 -6.38 0.56
N VAL A 59 7.67 -6.78 1.02
CA VAL A 59 7.33 -8.19 1.14
C VAL A 59 7.69 -8.96 -0.14
N TYR A 60 8.03 -10.24 -0.01
CA TYR A 60 8.30 -11.09 -1.16
C TYR A 60 7.06 -11.15 -2.06
N PHE A 61 7.25 -11.14 -3.38
CA PHE A 61 6.21 -11.37 -4.37
C PHE A 61 6.82 -11.98 -5.62
N GLU A 62 5.96 -12.53 -6.46
CA GLU A 62 6.34 -12.98 -7.81
C GLU A 62 5.71 -12.05 -8.85
N GLU A 63 6.36 -11.93 -10.01
CA GLU A 63 5.84 -11.20 -11.14
C GLU A 63 5.50 -12.13 -12.31
N SER A 64 4.39 -11.85 -12.98
CA SER A 64 4.00 -12.49 -14.24
C SER A 64 3.63 -11.45 -15.29
N ASP A 65 3.25 -11.89 -16.49
CA ASP A 65 2.81 -10.97 -17.55
C ASP A 65 1.45 -10.32 -17.23
N GLN A 66 0.66 -10.91 -16.33
CA GLN A 66 -0.63 -10.40 -15.88
C GLN A 66 -0.77 -10.51 -14.36
N LEU A 67 -1.80 -9.85 -13.81
CA LEU A 67 -2.20 -10.09 -12.43
C LEU A 67 -2.85 -11.46 -12.39
N ASP A 68 -2.36 -12.32 -11.49
CA ASP A 68 -2.86 -13.68 -11.35
C ASP A 68 -3.11 -14.01 -9.87
N VAL A 69 -4.08 -14.89 -9.64
CA VAL A 69 -4.46 -15.36 -8.32
C VAL A 69 -4.43 -16.88 -8.33
N ASP A 70 -3.61 -17.48 -7.46
CA ASP A 70 -3.62 -18.92 -7.24
C ASP A 70 -4.89 -19.28 -6.43
N ALA A 71 -5.96 -19.56 -7.17
CA ALA A 71 -7.26 -19.88 -6.60
C ALA A 71 -7.22 -21.14 -5.72
N SER A 72 -6.34 -22.10 -6.03
CA SER A 72 -6.20 -23.34 -5.25
C SER A 72 -5.60 -23.05 -3.88
N ARG A 73 -4.47 -22.32 -3.83
CA ARG A 73 -3.84 -21.92 -2.55
C ARG A 73 -4.73 -20.99 -1.74
N ALA A 74 -5.40 -20.04 -2.40
CA ALA A 74 -6.33 -19.14 -1.71
C ALA A 74 -7.51 -19.92 -1.11
N CYS A 75 -8.06 -20.89 -1.83
CA CYS A 75 -9.14 -21.76 -1.33
C CYS A 75 -8.66 -22.62 -0.15
N GLU A 76 -7.50 -23.25 -0.27
CA GLU A 76 -6.90 -24.05 0.79
C GLU A 76 -6.67 -23.22 2.05
N PHE A 77 -6.14 -22.00 1.92
CA PHE A 77 -5.97 -21.11 3.06
C PHE A 77 -7.31 -20.81 3.75
N VAL A 78 -8.32 -20.37 2.99
CA VAL A 78 -9.63 -20.00 3.54
C VAL A 78 -10.35 -21.19 4.17
N THR A 79 -10.22 -22.39 3.60
CA THR A 79 -10.98 -23.57 4.05
C THR A 79 -10.26 -24.41 5.10
N CYS A 80 -8.93 -24.43 5.09
CA CYS A 80 -8.14 -25.32 5.93
C CYS A 80 -7.31 -24.60 6.99
N THR A 81 -6.96 -23.32 6.79
CA THR A 81 -6.05 -22.58 7.69
C THR A 81 -6.74 -21.43 8.42
N PHE A 82 -7.68 -20.75 7.74
CA PHE A 82 -8.35 -19.57 8.26
C PHE A 82 -9.46 -19.95 9.25
N ASP A 83 -9.06 -20.21 10.48
CA ASP A 83 -9.95 -20.55 11.58
C ASP A 83 -10.47 -19.29 12.32
N HIS A 84 -11.23 -19.51 13.41
CA HIS A 84 -11.77 -18.41 14.20
C HIS A 84 -10.67 -17.59 14.88
N ALA A 85 -9.53 -18.19 15.23
CA ALA A 85 -8.41 -17.47 15.85
C ALA A 85 -7.75 -16.52 14.84
N TRP A 86 -7.57 -16.99 13.60
CA TRP A 86 -7.18 -16.14 12.47
C TRP A 86 -8.16 -15.01 12.24
N TYR A 87 -9.46 -15.33 12.16
CA TYR A 87 -10.49 -14.32 11.96
C TYR A 87 -10.43 -13.21 13.02
N ALA A 88 -10.33 -13.57 14.30
CA ALA A 88 -10.24 -12.62 15.40
C ALA A 88 -8.96 -11.78 15.33
N THR A 89 -7.84 -12.39 14.95
CA THR A 89 -6.55 -11.70 14.80
C THR A 89 -6.64 -10.63 13.71
N VAL A 90 -7.11 -10.99 12.51
CA VAL A 90 -7.13 -10.08 11.35
C VAL A 90 -8.06 -8.88 11.52
N GLN A 91 -9.05 -8.93 12.43
CA GLN A 91 -9.91 -7.77 12.70
C GLN A 91 -9.13 -6.55 13.25
N GLY A 92 -7.98 -6.78 13.89
CA GLY A 92 -7.13 -5.71 14.41
C GLY A 92 -6.12 -5.16 13.41
N HIS A 93 -6.00 -5.76 12.22
CA HIS A 93 -4.99 -5.38 11.23
C HIS A 93 -5.51 -4.31 10.26
N ALA A 94 -4.61 -3.41 9.86
CA ALA A 94 -4.88 -2.49 8.77
C ALA A 94 -5.02 -3.25 7.44
N ALA A 95 -5.81 -2.71 6.51
CA ALA A 95 -6.05 -3.34 5.21
C ALA A 95 -4.76 -3.66 4.43
N ILE A 96 -3.70 -2.87 4.61
CA ILE A 96 -2.39 -3.09 4.00
C ILE A 96 -1.76 -4.43 4.39
N GLU A 97 -2.00 -4.93 5.60
CA GLU A 97 -1.47 -6.21 6.07
C GLU A 97 -2.03 -7.38 5.24
N SER A 98 -3.27 -7.26 4.78
CA SER A 98 -3.85 -8.27 3.89
C SER A 98 -3.09 -8.33 2.57
N ALA A 99 -2.78 -7.19 1.95
CA ALA A 99 -2.02 -7.13 0.70
C ALA A 99 -0.62 -7.73 0.88
N ARG A 100 0.05 -7.41 2.00
CA ARG A 100 1.36 -8.00 2.32
C ARG A 100 1.28 -9.51 2.44
N PHE A 101 0.27 -10.04 3.15
CA PHE A 101 0.06 -11.48 3.29
C PHE A 101 -0.15 -12.18 1.95
N TRP A 102 -1.09 -11.71 1.12
CA TRP A 102 -1.41 -12.36 -0.16
C TRP A 102 -0.21 -12.38 -1.12
N LEU A 103 0.58 -11.30 -1.14
CA LEU A 103 1.83 -11.22 -1.90
C LEU A 103 2.90 -12.15 -1.33
N ASN A 104 3.12 -12.11 -0.01
CA ASN A 104 4.13 -12.93 0.65
C ASN A 104 3.89 -14.41 0.47
N GLU A 105 2.64 -14.85 0.53
CA GLU A 105 2.27 -16.26 0.41
C GLU A 105 2.15 -16.72 -1.06
N THR A 106 2.53 -15.84 -2.01
CA THR A 106 2.49 -16.07 -3.46
C THR A 106 1.11 -16.55 -3.94
N MET A 107 0.06 -16.08 -3.28
CA MET A 107 -1.32 -16.32 -3.68
C MET A 107 -1.79 -15.27 -4.68
N LEU A 108 -1.17 -14.09 -4.66
CA LEU A 108 -1.33 -13.02 -5.64
C LEU A 108 0.01 -12.74 -6.32
N THR A 109 -0.01 -12.73 -7.64
CA THR A 109 1.15 -12.44 -8.49
C THR A 109 0.94 -11.12 -9.19
N LEU A 110 1.95 -10.26 -9.18
CA LEU A 110 1.85 -8.92 -9.76
C LEU A 110 2.22 -8.93 -11.25
N PRO A 111 1.62 -8.05 -12.07
CA PRO A 111 2.16 -7.78 -13.40
C PRO A 111 3.57 -7.20 -13.30
N LYS A 112 4.45 -7.61 -14.21
CA LYS A 112 5.81 -7.06 -14.33
C LYS A 112 5.82 -5.54 -14.36
N GLY A 113 6.64 -4.94 -13.51
CA GLY A 113 6.80 -3.48 -13.43
C GLY A 113 5.66 -2.75 -12.72
N ALA A 114 4.67 -3.46 -12.18
CA ALA A 114 3.61 -2.84 -11.39
C ALA A 114 3.98 -2.68 -9.90
N SER A 115 5.03 -3.36 -9.42
CA SER A 115 5.44 -3.39 -8.02
C SER A 115 5.68 -2.01 -7.42
N GLN A 116 6.37 -1.10 -8.13
CA GLN A 116 6.56 0.28 -7.67
C GLN A 116 5.24 1.01 -7.47
N ARG A 117 4.29 0.85 -8.40
CA ARG A 117 2.99 1.52 -8.31
C ARG A 117 2.22 1.07 -7.06
N TYR A 118 2.26 -0.22 -6.74
CA TYR A 118 1.62 -0.73 -5.52
C TYR A 118 2.34 -0.27 -4.25
N GLN A 119 3.67 -0.16 -4.30
CA GLN A 119 4.45 0.43 -3.21
C GLN A 119 4.06 1.89 -2.94
N ASP A 120 3.93 2.71 -3.99
CA ASP A 120 3.52 4.10 -3.87
C ASP A 120 2.08 4.23 -3.33
N MET A 121 1.18 3.36 -3.79
CA MET A 121 -0.20 3.27 -3.26
C MET A 121 -0.21 2.91 -1.78
N ALA A 122 0.60 1.93 -1.38
CA ALA A 122 0.72 1.48 0.01
C ALA A 122 1.25 2.59 0.92
N ARG A 123 2.32 3.29 0.50
CA ARG A 123 2.86 4.44 1.23
C ARG A 123 1.83 5.56 1.38
N ARG A 124 1.11 5.88 0.30
CA ARG A 124 0.04 6.89 0.33
C ARG A 124 -1.06 6.51 1.32
N GLY A 125 -1.46 5.23 1.37
CA GLY A 125 -2.43 4.74 2.34
C GLY A 125 -1.96 4.91 3.78
N GLN A 126 -0.71 4.51 4.07
CA GLN A 126 -0.10 4.69 5.40
C GLN A 126 0.01 6.15 5.80
N TYR A 127 0.38 7.03 4.87
CA TYR A 127 0.44 8.47 5.12
C TYR A 127 -0.89 9.00 5.65
N PHE A 128 -2.01 8.67 4.99
CA PHE A 128 -3.32 9.15 5.44
C PHE A 128 -3.79 8.49 6.74
N ALA A 129 -3.41 7.24 7.00
CA ALA A 129 -3.66 6.60 8.30
C ALA A 129 -2.94 7.36 9.42
N HIS A 130 -1.64 7.64 9.26
CA HIS A 130 -0.87 8.43 10.22
C HIS A 130 -1.40 9.86 10.36
N LEU A 131 -1.87 10.48 9.26
CA LEU A 131 -2.48 11.80 9.31
C LEU A 131 -3.77 11.79 10.16
N ALA A 132 -4.63 10.78 9.96
CA ALA A 132 -5.84 10.62 10.74
C ALA A 132 -5.53 10.40 12.22
N GLU A 133 -4.53 9.57 12.54
CA GLU A 133 -4.06 9.35 13.92
C GLU A 133 -3.50 10.64 14.54
N ARG A 134 -2.61 11.34 13.82
CA ARG A 134 -1.98 12.59 14.29
C ARG A 134 -3.00 13.66 14.61
N LEU A 135 -4.05 13.77 13.80
CA LEU A 135 -5.12 14.75 13.97
C LEU A 135 -6.31 14.22 14.79
N ASN A 136 -6.25 12.95 15.23
CA ASN A 136 -7.32 12.25 15.95
C ASN A 136 -8.69 12.37 15.27
N LEU A 137 -8.73 12.08 13.96
CA LEU A 137 -9.92 12.19 13.12
C LEU A 137 -10.57 10.81 12.90
N THR A 138 -11.90 10.78 12.96
CA THR A 138 -12.68 9.65 12.43
C THR A 138 -12.62 9.63 10.90
N PRO A 139 -12.97 8.51 10.23
CA PRO A 139 -12.96 8.45 8.76
C PRO A 139 -13.78 9.56 8.08
N ALA A 140 -14.97 9.88 8.60
CA ALA A 140 -15.82 10.93 8.04
C ALA A 140 -15.24 12.34 8.26
N GLU A 141 -14.50 12.56 9.34
CA GLU A 141 -13.81 13.83 9.61
C GLU A 141 -12.54 13.96 8.77
N LEU A 142 -11.83 12.86 8.53
CA LEU A 142 -10.71 12.83 7.60
C LEU A 142 -11.17 13.23 6.19
N ASP A 143 -12.25 12.63 5.68
CA ASP A 143 -12.79 12.98 4.36
C ASP A 143 -13.12 14.47 4.25
N ARG A 144 -13.76 15.02 5.28
CA ARG A 144 -14.07 16.46 5.35
C ARG A 144 -12.79 17.30 5.35
N HIS A 145 -11.83 16.95 6.19
CA HIS A 145 -10.53 17.62 6.29
C HIS A 145 -9.78 17.62 4.95
N LEU A 146 -9.78 16.48 4.25
CA LEU A 146 -9.14 16.35 2.94
C LEU A 146 -9.79 17.27 1.90
N VAL A 147 -11.12 17.37 1.89
CA VAL A 147 -11.85 18.26 0.97
C VAL A 147 -11.64 19.74 1.32
N GLU A 148 -11.69 20.11 2.59
CA GLU A 148 -11.51 21.49 3.06
C GLU A 148 -10.09 22.02 2.78
N ASN A 149 -9.10 21.14 2.78
CA ASN A 149 -7.69 21.48 2.55
C ASN A 149 -7.21 21.07 1.14
N ALA A 150 -8.11 20.70 0.24
CA ALA A 150 -7.78 20.37 -1.13
C ALA A 150 -7.41 21.64 -1.92
N ILE A 151 -6.44 21.52 -2.83
CA ILE A 151 -6.07 22.55 -3.80
C ILE A 151 -6.62 22.18 -5.18
N SER A 152 -6.84 23.20 -6.00
CA SER A 152 -7.34 23.04 -7.38
C SER A 152 -6.28 22.48 -8.33
N ASP A 153 -6.72 21.92 -9.46
CA ASP A 153 -5.83 21.49 -10.56
C ASP A 153 -4.89 22.60 -11.04
N LYS A 154 -5.37 23.86 -11.02
CA LYS A 154 -4.57 25.02 -11.45
C LYS A 154 -3.43 25.29 -10.48
N GLU A 155 -3.70 25.19 -9.17
CA GLU A 155 -2.69 25.36 -8.12
C GLU A 155 -1.68 24.22 -8.13
N MET A 156 -2.14 22.98 -8.27
CA MET A 156 -1.29 21.80 -8.37
C MET A 156 -0.26 21.92 -9.51
N ARG A 157 -0.70 22.29 -10.72
CA ARG A 157 0.22 22.47 -11.88
C ARG A 157 1.28 23.55 -11.64
N GLY A 158 0.98 24.54 -10.80
CA GLY A 158 1.95 25.55 -10.39
C GLY A 158 3.02 25.02 -9.42
N ILE A 159 2.71 23.97 -8.67
CA ILE A 159 3.58 23.35 -7.66
C ILE A 159 4.52 22.29 -8.27
N GLU A 160 4.10 21.59 -9.33
CA GLU A 160 4.96 20.62 -10.04
C GLU A 160 6.30 21.24 -10.49
N GLY A 161 6.32 22.54 -10.80
CA GLY A 161 7.55 23.28 -11.13
C GLY A 161 8.43 23.67 -9.94
N GLN A 162 8.00 23.43 -8.70
CA GLN A 162 8.65 23.86 -7.44
C GLN A 162 9.08 22.70 -6.54
N GLN A 163 8.98 21.44 -6.99
CA GLN A 163 9.35 20.28 -6.18
C GLN A 163 10.81 20.41 -5.72
N MET A 164 11.01 20.71 -4.42
CA MET A 164 12.33 21.01 -3.88
C MET A 164 13.20 19.74 -3.91
N HIS A 165 14.39 19.85 -4.51
CA HIS A 165 15.47 18.91 -4.21
C HIS A 165 15.79 19.02 -2.71
N LEU A 166 15.72 17.90 -1.97
CA LEU A 166 15.94 17.86 -0.52
C LEU A 166 17.43 17.83 -0.11
N PHE A 167 18.32 17.52 -1.06
CA PHE A 167 19.78 17.47 -0.85
C PHE A 167 20.49 18.79 -0.46
N PRO A 168 19.99 20.01 -0.76
CA PRO A 168 20.63 21.26 -0.32
C PRO A 168 20.41 21.59 1.16
N LEU A 169 19.47 20.96 1.86
CA LEU A 169 19.17 21.24 3.27
C LEU A 169 20.06 20.46 4.25
N ALA A 170 20.91 19.56 3.74
CA ALA A 170 21.82 18.72 4.52
C ALA A 170 23.28 19.22 4.50
N ALA A 171 23.52 20.47 4.05
CA ALA A 171 24.85 21.09 3.96
C ALA A 171 25.12 22.08 5.09
#